data_AF-A0A5K0V734-F1
#
_entry.id   AF-A0A5K0V734-F1
#
_cell.length_a   1.000
_cell.length_b   1.000
_cell.length_c   1.000
_cell.angle_alpha   90.00
_cell.angle_beta   90.00
_cell.angle_gamma   90.00
#
_symmetry.space_group_name_H-M   'P 1'
#
loop_
_entity.id
_entity.type
_entity.pdbx_description
1 polymer ?
#
loop_
_entity_poly.entity_id
_entity_poly.type
_entity_poly.pdbx_seq_one_letter_code
_entity_poly.pdbx_strand_id
1 'polypeptide(L)' 'MAKNKGFLPSGPADISLQRKQIRAIIDSLLPACTEPDIDSGTPFSAQVIIANPPAY' A
#
# COMPACT_ATOMS: atom_id res chain seq x y z
N MET A 1 6.47 23.99 11.62
CA MET A 1 6.44 23.39 10.25
C MET A 1 6.58 21.88 10.40
N ALA A 2 5.58 21.09 10.00
CA ALA A 2 5.68 19.64 10.01
C ALA A 2 6.65 19.20 8.91
N LYS A 3 7.82 18.69 9.28
CA LYS A 3 8.74 18.06 8.32
C LYS A 3 8.19 16.68 8.00
N ASN A 4 7.51 16.54 6.86
CA ASN A 4 7.08 15.24 6.38
C ASN A 4 8.35 14.48 5.97
N LYS A 5 8.77 13.48 6.75
CA LYS A 5 10.03 12.73 6.54
C LYS A 5 10.06 11.94 5.23
N GLY A 6 8.93 11.86 4.52
CA GLY A 6 8.78 11.06 3.32
C GLY A 6 8.92 9.57 3.63
N PHE A 7 8.81 8.76 2.60
CA PHE A 7 8.95 7.31 2.70
C PHE A 7 10.41 6.85 2.70
N LEU A 8 11.33 7.71 2.27
CA LEU A 8 12.74 7.38 2.15
C LEU A 8 13.47 7.50 3.49
N PRO A 9 14.48 6.65 3.75
CA PRO A 9 15.31 6.73 4.95
C PRO A 9 15.94 8.11 5.08
N SER A 10 15.53 8.85 6.11
CA SER A 10 16.12 10.16 6.42
C SER A 10 17.50 10.03 7.08
N GLY A 11 17.87 8.82 7.53
CA GLY A 11 19.20 8.47 8.06
C GLY A 11 19.28 7.02 8.58
N PRO A 12 20.49 6.52 8.92
CA PRO A 12 20.69 5.13 9.35
C PRO A 12 19.85 4.70 10.56
N ALA A 13 19.58 5.62 11.49
CA ALA A 13 18.76 5.39 12.67
C ALA A 13 17.28 5.10 12.33
N ASP A 14 16.78 5.62 11.21
CA ASP A 14 15.39 5.47 10.79
C ASP A 14 15.13 4.16 10.02
N ILE A 15 16.18 3.45 9.56
CA ILE A 15 16.06 2.27 8.68
C ILE A 15 15.22 1.16 9.32
N SER A 16 15.43 0.85 10.60
CA SER A 16 14.70 -0.23 11.29
C SER A 16 13.21 0.09 11.40
N LEU A 17 12.88 1.32 11.78
CA LEU A 17 11.50 1.78 11.89
C LEU A 17 10.81 1.78 10.52
N GLN A 18 11.46 2.34 9.50
CA GLN A 18 10.89 2.41 8.17
C GLN A 18 10.71 1.03 7.54
N ARG A 19 11.63 0.09 7.73
CA ARG A 19 11.44 -1.31 7.26
C ARG A 19 10.20 -1.95 7.87
N LYS A 20 9.91 -1.70 9.15
CA LYS A 20 8.67 -2.17 9.79
C LYS A 20 7.44 -1.52 9.17
N GLN A 21 7.49 -0.22 8.87
CA GLN A 21 6.38 0.48 8.21
C GLN A 21 6.13 -0.04 6.79
N ILE A 22 7.20 -0.25 6.00
CA ILE A 22 7.10 -0.82 4.65
C ILE A 22 6.47 -2.20 4.69
N ARG A 23 6.91 -3.05 5.61
CA ARG A 23 6.34 -4.37 5.79
C ARG A 23 4.85 -4.31 6.14
N ALA A 24 4.48 -3.44 7.08
CA ALA A 24 3.07 -3.25 7.44
C ALA A 24 2.22 -2.81 6.24
N ILE A 25 2.74 -1.90 5.41
CA ILE A 25 2.06 -1.47 4.18
C ILE A 25 1.86 -2.65 3.24
N ILE A 26 2.93 -3.40 2.93
CA ILE A 26 2.86 -4.57 2.02
C ILE A 26 1.88 -5.61 2.54
N ASP A 27 1.98 -5.97 3.82
CA ASP A 27 1.13 -6.99 4.45
C ASP A 27 -0.35 -6.55 4.49
N SER A 28 -0.62 -5.24 4.54
CA SER A 28 -1.98 -4.69 4.52
C SER A 28 -2.56 -4.48 3.12
N LEU A 29 -1.72 -4.41 2.08
CA LEU A 29 -2.14 -3.91 0.76
C LEU A 29 -3.09 -4.87 0.05
N LEU A 30 -2.82 -6.17 0.10
CA LEU A 30 -3.65 -7.16 -0.59
C LEU A 30 -5.07 -7.24 0.00
N PRO A 31 -5.25 -7.43 1.33
CA PRO A 31 -6.57 -7.39 1.96
C PRO A 31 -7.34 -6.11 1.63
N ALA A 32 -6.71 -4.93 1.70
CA ALA A 32 -7.36 -3.67 1.39
C ALA A 32 -7.88 -3.56 -0.05
N CYS A 33 -7.29 -4.32 -0.98
CA CYS A 33 -7.70 -4.35 -2.39
C CYS A 33 -8.71 -5.45 -2.71
N THR A 34 -8.87 -6.46 -1.85
CA THR A 34 -9.67 -7.66 -2.15
C THR A 34 -10.82 -7.91 -1.19
N GLU A 35 -10.70 -7.44 0.04
CA GLU A 35 -11.75 -7.58 1.04
C GLU A 35 -12.86 -6.54 0.82
N PRO A 36 -14.10 -6.85 1.22
CA PRO A 36 -15.18 -5.88 1.21
C PRO A 36 -14.87 -4.69 2.12
N ASP A 37 -15.48 -3.55 1.80
CA ASP A 37 -15.45 -2.37 2.66
C ASP A 37 -15.95 -2.70 4.08
N ILE A 38 -15.23 -2.26 5.11
CA ILE A 38 -15.46 -2.71 6.49
C ILE A 38 -16.78 -2.19 7.08
N ASP A 39 -17.24 -1.02 6.62
CA ASP A 39 -18.44 -0.37 7.14
C ASP A 39 -19.70 -0.84 6.40
N SER A 40 -19.62 -1.00 5.08
CA SER A 40 -20.76 -1.35 4.22
C SER A 40 -20.82 -2.83 3.81
N GLY A 41 -19.73 -3.58 3.97
CA GLY A 41 -19.59 -4.95 3.50
C GLY A 41 -19.64 -5.09 1.97
N THR A 42 -19.55 -3.98 1.22
CA THR A 42 -19.63 -4.01 -0.23
C THR A 42 -18.31 -4.50 -0.83
N PRO A 43 -18.34 -5.51 -1.71
CA PRO A 43 -17.12 -6.01 -2.35
C PRO A 43 -16.53 -4.95 -3.27
N PHE A 44 -15.22 -4.76 -3.20
CA PHE A 44 -14.51 -3.89 -4.13
C PHE A 44 -14.44 -4.54 -5.52
N SER A 45 -15.15 -3.98 -6.50
CA SER A 45 -14.99 -4.35 -7.91
C SER A 45 -14.00 -3.40 -8.56
N ALA A 46 -12.75 -3.84 -8.67
CA ALA A 46 -11.74 -3.09 -9.40
C ALA A 46 -12.16 -2.99 -10.87
N GLN A 47 -12.57 -1.79 -11.32
CA GLN A 47 -12.73 -1.49 -12.74
C GLN A 47 -11.33 -1.32 -13.37
N VAL A 48 -10.62 -2.43 -13.54
CA VAL A 48 -9.29 -2.41 -14.13
C VAL A 48 -9.41 -2.29 -15.65
N ILE A 49 -8.91 -1.18 -16.19
CA ILE A 49 -8.50 -1.10 -17.59
C ILE A 49 -7.07 -1.67 -17.63
N ILE A 50 -6.91 -2.89 -18.15
CA ILE A 50 -5.59 -3.44 -18.42
C ILE A 50 -5.04 -2.68 -19.64
N ALA A 51 -4.28 -1.61 -19.39
CA ALA A 51 -3.73 -0.75 -20.44
C ALA A 51 -2.70 -1.47 -21.32
N ASN A 52 -2.12 -2.58 -20.84
CA ASN A 52 -1.24 -3.46 -21.62
C ASN A 52 -1.84 -4.87 -21.63
N PRO A 53 -2.70 -5.22 -22.61
CA PRO A 53 -3.11 -6.60 -22.78
C PRO A 53 -1.87 -7.51 -22.87
N PRO A 54 -1.92 -8.75 -22.36
CA PRO A 54 -0.79 -9.66 -22.43
C PRO A 54 -0.37 -9.82 -23.90
N ALA A 55 0.90 -9.55 -24.19
CA ALA A 55 1.50 -9.94 -25.46
C ALA A 55 1.83 -11.43 -25.35
N TYR A 56 0.83 -12.28 -25.55
CA TYR A 56 1.06 -13.69 -25.88
C TYR A 56 1.50 -13.80 -27.34
#